data_AF-A0A2N1UCD2-F1
#
_entry.id   AF-A0A2N1UCD2-F1
#
_cell.length_a   1.000
_cell.length_b   1.000
_cell.length_c   1.000
_cell.angle_alpha   90.00
_cell.angle_beta   90.00
_cell.angle_gamma   90.00
#
_symmetry.space_group_name_H-M   'P 1'
#
loop_
_entity.id
_entity.type
_entity.pdbx_description
1 polymer ?
#
loop_
_entity_poly.entity_id
_entity_poly.type
_entity_poly.pdbx_seq_one_letter_code
_entity_poly.pdbx_strand_id
1 'polypeptide(L)'
;MNRKNLIILALILLSASLPASAGEFKQWLKSQYEATHYQQDGFALEDPKGDAFLIRKLDQVPMKLLQALVKSSYPQAEIQKEKELKAFEEAQKNQAGFKIGKTVPIDIDRLINKCREIILRYYPHIIPTLGEEHSWSPEAKRYLTYGFWHRFGRHIFRKQKEFPSPLFLRSKLFLLLACGWTSRYAITGQEKALTERIMRYPDGKLQLHHMFMESYVLNRGNIYLTMLTAENVLAGDPYRVDRENDPIQKKLAYLRHDSVQMGDNYGAWYHFFGIGMYAIVRTGLVSRSVAEIESLGSLFLEGRDKQEDYINRYGAIFGKKFRKMLKDETWQKPLMLDERTDYMLPNPALVNDGKVSPEKEKH
;
A
#
# COMPACT_ATOMS: atom_id res chain seq x y z
N MET A 1 43.18 -14.34 17.83
CA MET A 1 41.90 -13.71 18.22
C MET A 1 41.81 -13.70 19.73
N ASN A 2 41.70 -12.53 20.36
CA ASN A 2 41.95 -12.40 21.81
C ASN A 2 40.78 -12.97 22.65
N ARG A 3 41.06 -13.61 23.79
CA ARG A 3 40.09 -14.38 24.60
C ARG A 3 38.87 -13.55 25.04
N LYS A 4 39.07 -12.24 25.25
CA LYS A 4 38.00 -11.26 25.51
C LYS A 4 37.01 -11.10 24.34
N ASN A 5 37.50 -11.10 23.09
CA ASN A 5 36.63 -10.98 21.92
C ASN A 5 35.78 -12.24 21.71
N LEU A 6 36.29 -13.41 22.11
CA LEU A 6 35.55 -14.67 22.10
C LEU A 6 34.44 -14.71 23.14
N ILE A 7 34.68 -14.15 24.32
CA ILE A 7 33.68 -14.07 25.41
C ILE A 7 32.59 -13.04 25.07
N ILE A 8 32.95 -11.89 24.48
CA ILE A 8 31.98 -10.90 23.99
C ILE A 8 31.13 -11.49 22.86
N LEU A 9 31.74 -12.22 21.92
CA LEU A 9 31.00 -12.92 20.85
C LEU A 9 30.04 -13.97 21.41
N ALA A 10 30.48 -14.73 22.43
CA ALA A 10 29.66 -15.74 23.10
C ALA A 10 28.50 -15.10 23.89
N LEU A 11 28.71 -13.96 24.55
CA LEU A 11 27.65 -13.22 25.26
C LEU A 11 26.64 -12.57 24.31
N ILE A 12 27.07 -12.11 23.14
CA ILE A 12 26.19 -11.63 22.06
C ILE A 12 25.37 -12.80 21.46
N LEU A 13 25.95 -14.00 21.41
CA LEU A 13 25.24 -15.22 20.98
C LEU A 13 24.29 -15.79 22.05
N LEU A 14 24.56 -15.56 23.35
CA LEU A 14 23.77 -16.05 24.48
C LEU A 14 22.60 -15.14 24.86
N SER A 15 22.71 -13.82 24.64
CA SER A 15 21.60 -12.86 24.80
C SER A 15 20.52 -12.98 23.71
N ALA A 16 20.66 -13.95 22.82
CA ALA A 16 19.83 -14.20 21.65
C ALA A 16 18.79 -15.33 21.86
N SER A 17 18.30 -15.55 23.08
CA SER A 17 17.28 -16.57 23.40
C SER A 17 16.24 -16.02 24.38
N LEU A 18 14.92 -16.09 24.20
CA LEU A 18 14.04 -16.73 23.19
C LEU A 18 12.67 -15.99 23.16
N PRO A 19 12.08 -15.78 21.97
CA PRO A 19 10.66 -16.07 21.80
C PRO A 19 10.42 -16.95 20.55
N ALA A 20 9.58 -17.98 20.68
CA ALA A 20 9.44 -19.12 19.75
C ALA A 20 10.76 -19.90 19.52
N SER A 21 10.73 -21.22 19.73
CA SER A 21 11.95 -22.00 19.55
C SER A 21 12.38 -21.90 18.08
N ALA A 22 13.65 -21.62 17.80
CA ALA A 22 14.16 -21.61 16.43
C ALA A 22 13.86 -22.92 15.66
N GLY A 23 13.48 -23.99 16.38
CA GLY A 23 12.90 -25.21 15.85
C GLY A 23 11.52 -25.02 15.21
N GLU A 24 10.57 -24.36 15.87
CA GLU A 24 9.21 -24.09 15.37
C GLU A 24 9.24 -23.22 14.11
N PHE A 25 10.02 -22.12 14.12
CA PHE A 25 10.16 -21.27 12.94
C PHE A 25 10.70 -22.05 11.72
N LYS A 26 11.67 -22.95 11.94
CA LYS A 26 12.18 -23.85 10.90
C LYS A 26 11.14 -24.89 10.47
N GLN A 27 10.29 -25.38 11.37
CA GLN A 27 9.20 -26.30 11.05
C GLN A 27 8.13 -25.60 10.20
N TRP A 28 7.75 -24.36 10.53
CA TRP A 28 6.83 -23.55 9.71
C TRP A 28 7.40 -23.27 8.33
N LEU A 29 8.71 -23.00 8.19
CA LEU A 29 9.32 -22.87 6.87
C LEU A 29 9.29 -24.17 6.02
N LYS A 30 9.30 -25.34 6.66
CA LYS A 30 9.39 -26.66 5.99
C LYS A 30 8.03 -27.29 5.66
N SER A 31 7.06 -27.14 6.54
CA SER A 31 5.75 -27.84 6.49
C SER A 31 4.82 -27.35 5.38
N GLN A 32 5.19 -26.32 4.63
CA GLN A 32 4.26 -25.49 3.86
C GLN A 32 4.36 -25.67 2.34
N TYR A 33 4.67 -26.89 1.88
CA TYR A 33 4.63 -27.22 0.45
C TYR A 33 3.20 -27.20 -0.10
N GLU A 34 2.18 -27.30 0.77
CA GLU A 34 0.75 -27.28 0.44
C GLU A 34 0.05 -26.04 1.04
N ALA A 35 0.27 -24.90 0.39
CA ALA A 35 -0.67 -23.79 0.15
C ALA A 35 -1.85 -23.48 1.12
N THR A 36 -1.70 -23.51 2.45
CA THR A 36 -2.61 -22.72 3.31
C THR A 36 -2.29 -21.23 3.18
N HIS A 37 -3.29 -20.43 2.83
CA HIS A 37 -3.17 -18.98 2.83
C HIS A 37 -3.07 -18.51 4.27
N TYR A 38 -1.88 -18.07 4.68
CA TYR A 38 -1.70 -17.48 6.01
C TYR A 38 -2.60 -16.27 6.16
N GLN A 39 -3.26 -16.18 7.31
CA GLN A 39 -3.95 -15.01 7.80
C GLN A 39 -3.50 -14.81 9.25
N GLN A 40 -3.05 -13.60 9.55
CA GLN A 40 -2.76 -13.19 10.92
C GLN A 40 -4.06 -13.15 11.72
N ASP A 41 -4.09 -13.80 12.88
CA ASP A 41 -5.31 -13.98 13.69
C ASP A 41 -5.73 -12.72 14.45
N GLY A 42 -4.77 -11.85 14.81
CA GLY A 42 -5.02 -10.60 15.51
C GLY A 42 -3.88 -9.59 15.36
N PHE A 43 -4.10 -8.35 15.79
CA PHE A 43 -3.08 -7.31 15.75
C PHE A 43 -1.83 -7.71 16.52
N ALA A 44 -0.70 -7.77 15.82
CA ALA A 44 0.61 -7.98 16.40
C ALA A 44 1.66 -7.36 15.47
N LEU A 45 2.54 -6.52 16.02
CA LEU A 45 3.60 -5.86 15.25
C LEU A 45 4.65 -6.85 14.73
N GLU A 46 4.83 -7.97 15.45
CA GLU A 46 5.70 -9.07 15.04
C GLU A 46 4.91 -10.38 15.06
N ASP A 47 5.13 -11.21 14.05
CA ASP A 47 4.41 -12.46 13.86
C ASP A 47 5.35 -13.52 13.26
N PRO A 48 6.07 -14.27 14.10
CA PRO A 48 7.06 -15.24 13.63
C PRO A 48 6.49 -16.32 12.70
N LYS A 49 5.22 -16.72 12.91
CA LYS A 49 4.54 -17.68 12.05
C LYS A 49 4.24 -17.04 10.70
N GLY A 50 3.59 -15.88 10.67
CA GLY A 50 3.33 -15.14 9.44
C GLY A 50 4.61 -14.81 8.67
N ASP A 51 5.69 -14.44 9.36
CA ASP A 51 6.98 -14.15 8.74
C ASP A 51 7.59 -15.37 8.04
N ALA A 52 7.50 -16.55 8.64
CA ALA A 52 7.95 -17.80 8.01
C ALA A 52 7.17 -18.08 6.72
N PHE A 53 5.85 -17.87 6.73
CA PHE A 53 4.99 -18.04 5.56
C PHE A 53 5.30 -17.00 4.47
N LEU A 54 5.49 -15.75 4.86
CA LEU A 54 5.83 -14.65 3.96
C LEU A 54 7.17 -14.91 3.26
N ILE A 55 8.21 -15.26 4.01
CA ILE A 55 9.54 -15.56 3.45
C ILE A 55 9.44 -16.71 2.45
N ARG A 56 8.68 -17.76 2.77
CA ARG A 56 8.49 -18.90 1.87
C ARG A 56 7.78 -18.49 0.58
N LYS A 57 6.71 -17.69 0.66
CA LYS A 57 6.03 -17.16 -0.52
C LYS A 57 6.95 -16.28 -1.37
N LEU A 58 7.75 -15.44 -0.73
CA LEU A 58 8.72 -14.58 -1.41
C LEU A 58 9.83 -15.39 -2.13
N ASP A 59 10.24 -16.55 -1.62
CA ASP A 59 11.19 -17.42 -2.31
C ASP A 59 10.61 -18.09 -3.58
N GLN A 60 9.28 -18.14 -3.75
CA GLN A 60 8.64 -18.65 -4.97
C GLN A 60 8.61 -17.60 -6.10
N VAL A 61 8.79 -16.33 -5.74
CA VAL A 61 8.69 -15.18 -6.66
C VAL A 61 9.63 -15.32 -7.87
N PRO A 62 10.95 -15.55 -7.70
CA PRO A 62 11.87 -15.55 -8.84
C PRO A 62 11.51 -16.59 -9.90
N MET A 63 11.02 -17.76 -9.46
CA MET A 63 10.58 -18.82 -10.36
C MET A 63 9.28 -18.48 -11.09
N LYS A 64 8.32 -17.83 -10.41
CA LYS A 64 7.09 -17.34 -11.06
C LYS A 64 7.39 -16.25 -12.09
N LEU A 65 8.30 -15.33 -11.79
CA LEU A 65 8.75 -14.30 -12.71
C LEU A 65 9.39 -14.90 -13.97
N LEU A 66 10.32 -15.85 -13.80
CA LEU A 66 10.92 -16.56 -14.92
C LEU A 66 9.86 -17.31 -15.76
N GLN A 67 8.90 -17.96 -15.11
CA GLN A 67 7.81 -18.65 -15.82
C GLN A 67 6.91 -17.68 -16.59
N ALA A 68 6.55 -16.52 -16.01
CA ALA A 68 5.74 -15.51 -16.68
C ALA A 68 6.46 -14.91 -17.89
N LEU A 69 7.75 -14.59 -17.75
CA LEU A 69 8.60 -14.07 -18.83
C LEU A 69 8.81 -15.10 -19.96
N VAL A 70 8.97 -16.38 -19.63
CA VAL A 70 9.19 -17.45 -20.62
C VAL A 70 7.90 -17.91 -21.29
N LYS A 71 6.76 -17.89 -20.58
CA LYS A 71 5.48 -18.38 -21.11
C LYS A 71 4.61 -17.30 -21.75
N SER A 72 4.99 -16.01 -21.69
CA SER A 72 4.18 -14.87 -22.18
C SER A 72 2.70 -14.98 -21.80
N SER A 73 2.40 -15.49 -20.61
CA SER A 73 1.03 -15.67 -20.14
C SER A 73 0.54 -14.37 -19.52
N TYR A 74 0.43 -13.32 -20.34
CA TYR A 74 -0.39 -12.18 -19.99
C TYR A 74 -1.85 -12.64 -20.05
N PRO A 75 -2.65 -12.50 -18.97
CA PRO A 75 -4.06 -12.85 -19.01
C PRO A 75 -4.76 -12.13 -20.17
N GLN A 76 -5.48 -12.88 -21.02
CA GLN A 76 -6.16 -12.31 -22.20
C GLN A 76 -7.16 -11.20 -21.83
N ALA A 77 -7.73 -11.26 -20.61
CA ALA A 77 -8.61 -10.23 -20.06
C ALA A 77 -7.90 -8.87 -19.85
N GLU A 78 -6.63 -8.87 -19.45
CA GLU A 78 -5.83 -7.66 -19.28
C GLU A 78 -5.46 -7.04 -20.64
N ILE A 79 -5.12 -7.88 -21.62
CA ILE A 79 -4.86 -7.44 -23.00
C ILE A 79 -6.11 -6.78 -23.61
N GLN A 80 -7.29 -7.32 -23.33
CA GLN A 80 -8.57 -6.75 -23.78
C GLN A 80 -8.84 -5.39 -23.13
N LYS A 81 -8.65 -5.28 -21.80
CA LYS A 81 -8.78 -4.02 -21.04
C LYS A 81 -7.80 -2.95 -21.54
N GLU A 82 -6.55 -3.29 -21.82
CA GLU A 82 -5.58 -2.34 -22.38
C GLU A 82 -5.99 -1.82 -23.75
N LYS A 83 -6.60 -2.67 -24.59
CA LYS A 83 -7.10 -2.26 -25.92
C LYS A 83 -8.30 -1.32 -25.80
N GLU A 84 -9.24 -1.63 -24.90
CA GLU A 84 -10.40 -0.78 -24.62
C GLU A 84 -9.97 0.58 -24.06
N LEU A 85 -9.01 0.59 -23.13
CA LEU A 85 -8.46 1.82 -22.58
C LEU A 85 -7.82 2.66 -23.69
N LYS A 86 -6.93 2.09 -24.51
CA LYS A 86 -6.29 2.79 -25.64
C LYS A 86 -7.29 3.35 -26.64
N ALA A 87 -8.33 2.59 -26.99
CA ALA A 87 -9.38 3.07 -27.89
C ALA A 87 -10.16 4.26 -27.28
N PHE A 88 -10.41 4.22 -25.97
CA PHE A 88 -11.02 5.33 -25.25
C PHE A 88 -10.08 6.56 -25.17
N GLU A 89 -8.78 6.34 -24.91
CA GLU A 89 -7.77 7.41 -24.92
C GLU A 89 -7.74 8.13 -26.28
N GLU A 90 -7.77 7.38 -27.39
CA GLU A 90 -7.79 7.92 -28.75
C GLU A 90 -9.08 8.71 -29.04
N ALA A 91 -10.22 8.22 -28.56
CA ALA A 91 -11.52 8.89 -28.73
C ALA A 91 -11.60 10.23 -27.95
N GLN A 92 -10.97 10.32 -26.79
CA GLN A 92 -11.04 11.48 -25.89
C GLN A 92 -9.94 12.52 -26.11
N LYS A 93 -8.89 12.18 -26.88
CA LYS A 93 -7.70 13.03 -27.12
C LYS A 93 -8.00 14.43 -27.66
N ASN A 94 -9.16 14.61 -28.30
CA ASN A 94 -9.58 15.85 -28.95
C ASN A 94 -10.56 16.70 -28.11
N GLN A 95 -10.99 16.25 -26.92
CA GLN A 95 -11.81 17.07 -26.02
C GLN A 95 -10.91 18.06 -25.25
N ALA A 96 -11.26 19.35 -25.30
CA ALA A 96 -10.39 20.43 -24.84
C ALA A 96 -9.94 20.28 -23.37
N GLY A 97 -8.62 20.29 -23.14
CA GLY A 97 -8.02 20.45 -21.80
C GLY A 97 -7.84 19.17 -20.97
N PHE A 98 -8.33 18.02 -21.41
CA PHE A 98 -8.19 16.75 -20.71
C PHE A 98 -6.96 15.98 -21.22
N LYS A 99 -6.03 15.59 -20.32
CA LYS A 99 -4.91 14.71 -20.63
C LYS A 99 -4.78 13.65 -19.54
N ILE A 100 -5.06 12.40 -19.92
CA ILE A 100 -4.90 11.20 -19.10
C ILE A 100 -3.48 11.16 -18.51
N GLY A 101 -3.38 10.93 -17.21
CA GLY A 101 -2.12 10.96 -16.45
C GLY A 101 -1.48 12.36 -16.26
N LYS A 102 -2.15 13.45 -16.67
CA LYS A 102 -1.67 14.84 -16.48
C LYS A 102 -2.69 15.75 -15.79
N THR A 103 -3.99 15.50 -15.95
CA THR A 103 -5.03 16.25 -15.25
C THR A 103 -5.08 15.82 -13.78
N VAL A 104 -4.94 16.78 -12.87
CA VAL A 104 -4.83 16.53 -11.42
C VAL A 104 -6.22 16.29 -10.80
N PRO A 105 -6.48 15.15 -10.13
CA PRO A 105 -7.75 14.89 -9.42
C PRO A 105 -7.76 15.41 -7.99
N ILE A 106 -6.57 15.57 -7.38
CA ILE A 106 -6.42 15.84 -5.96
C ILE A 106 -5.37 16.93 -5.77
N ASP A 107 -5.73 18.01 -5.08
CA ASP A 107 -4.77 18.99 -4.55
C ASP A 107 -4.26 18.50 -3.18
N ILE A 108 -3.00 18.07 -3.14
CA ILE A 108 -2.40 17.47 -1.94
C ILE A 108 -2.27 18.46 -0.79
N ASP A 109 -2.02 19.74 -1.07
CA ASP A 109 -1.90 20.73 0.01
C ASP A 109 -3.25 20.97 0.68
N ARG A 110 -4.33 21.05 -0.12
CA ARG A 110 -5.68 21.13 0.42
C ARG A 110 -6.11 19.85 1.15
N LEU A 111 -5.65 18.68 0.71
CA LEU A 111 -5.91 17.42 1.41
C LEU A 111 -5.20 17.37 2.77
N ILE A 112 -3.96 17.85 2.85
CA ILE A 112 -3.25 18.01 4.12
C ILE A 112 -4.00 18.98 5.04
N ASN A 113 -4.47 20.11 4.51
CA ASN A 113 -5.29 21.05 5.27
C ASN A 113 -6.58 20.39 5.77
N LYS A 114 -7.24 19.58 4.94
CA LYS A 114 -8.44 18.85 5.35
C LYS A 114 -8.15 17.85 6.48
N CYS A 115 -7.02 17.14 6.43
CA CYS A 115 -6.62 16.23 7.50
C CYS A 115 -6.30 16.99 8.80
N ARG A 116 -5.60 18.14 8.70
CA ARG A 116 -5.35 19.04 9.82
C ARG A 116 -6.65 19.58 10.42
N GLU A 117 -7.62 19.94 9.59
CA GLU A 117 -8.96 20.33 10.04
C GLU A 117 -9.63 19.21 10.85
N ILE A 118 -9.57 17.98 10.36
CA ILE A 118 -10.12 16.80 11.05
C ILE A 118 -9.48 16.61 12.43
N ILE A 119 -8.15 16.63 12.50
CA ILE A 119 -7.40 16.46 13.76
C ILE A 119 -7.76 17.59 14.74
N LEU A 120 -7.75 18.84 14.28
CA LEU A 120 -7.94 20.00 15.15
C LEU A 120 -9.38 20.25 15.59
N ARG A 121 -10.31 20.26 14.63
CA ARG A 121 -11.68 20.75 14.87
C ARG A 121 -12.62 19.63 15.26
N TYR A 122 -12.49 18.46 14.63
CA TYR A 122 -13.43 17.36 14.82
C TYR A 122 -12.99 16.42 15.93
N TYR A 123 -11.69 16.22 16.13
CA TYR A 123 -11.15 15.28 17.12
C TYR A 123 -10.00 15.87 17.96
N PRO A 124 -10.16 17.04 18.61
CA PRO A 124 -9.09 17.71 19.35
C PRO A 124 -8.53 16.90 20.54
N HIS A 125 -9.27 15.90 21.01
CA HIS A 125 -8.89 15.02 22.11
C HIS A 125 -8.03 13.82 21.66
N ILE A 126 -7.90 13.60 20.35
CA ILE A 126 -7.06 12.54 19.78
C ILE A 126 -5.73 13.18 19.36
N ILE A 127 -4.64 12.80 20.01
CA ILE A 127 -3.31 13.31 19.68
C ILE A 127 -2.70 12.41 18.59
N PRO A 128 -2.37 12.93 17.39
CA PRO A 128 -1.78 12.12 16.34
C PRO A 128 -0.37 11.67 16.72
N THR A 129 -0.09 10.37 16.57
CA THR A 129 1.24 9.78 16.76
C THR A 129 1.63 9.01 15.50
N LEU A 130 2.92 8.93 15.18
CA LEU A 130 3.35 8.18 13.99
C LEU A 130 3.02 6.68 14.09
N GLY A 131 3.06 6.11 15.31
CA GLY A 131 2.88 4.68 15.53
C GLY A 131 4.12 3.84 15.20
N GLU A 132 4.14 2.60 15.71
CA GLU A 132 5.18 1.61 15.42
C GLU A 132 4.81 0.79 14.18
N GLU A 133 5.79 0.56 13.31
CA GLU A 133 5.63 -0.24 12.08
C GLU A 133 5.69 -1.74 12.39
N HIS A 134 4.91 -2.56 11.68
CA HIS A 134 5.09 -4.00 11.69
C HIS A 134 6.53 -4.38 11.29
N SER A 135 7.18 -5.22 12.09
CA SER A 135 8.56 -5.63 11.88
C SER A 135 8.70 -7.13 11.69
N TRP A 136 9.82 -7.51 11.10
CA TRP A 136 10.28 -8.89 11.13
C TRP A 136 10.57 -9.32 12.56
N SER A 137 10.06 -10.47 12.96
CA SER A 137 10.45 -11.17 14.18
C SER A 137 11.97 -11.38 14.26
N PRO A 138 12.54 -11.52 15.47
CA PRO A 138 13.96 -11.83 15.64
C PRO A 138 14.42 -13.06 14.84
N GLU A 139 13.58 -14.09 14.75
CA GLU A 139 13.81 -15.33 14.03
C GLU A 139 13.89 -15.08 12.52
N ALA A 140 12.94 -14.31 11.99
CA ALA A 140 12.91 -13.91 10.59
C ALA A 140 14.12 -13.04 10.23
N LYS A 141 14.51 -12.07 11.07
CA LYS A 141 15.72 -11.25 10.88
C LYS A 141 16.96 -12.14 10.75
N ARG A 142 17.15 -13.10 11.66
CA ARG A 142 18.26 -14.07 11.59
C ARG A 142 18.21 -14.92 10.32
N TYR A 143 17.01 -15.36 9.93
CA TYR A 143 16.81 -16.18 8.75
C TYR A 143 17.04 -15.43 7.43
N LEU A 144 16.69 -14.14 7.36
CA LEU A 144 16.95 -13.29 6.20
C LEU A 144 18.45 -13.05 6.00
N THR A 145 19.22 -12.90 7.08
CA THR A 145 20.67 -12.69 6.99
C THR A 145 21.45 -13.97 6.70
N TYR A 146 21.26 -15.03 7.50
CA TYR A 146 22.06 -16.26 7.40
C TYR A 146 21.38 -17.36 6.58
N GLY A 147 20.05 -17.39 6.61
CA GLY A 147 19.27 -18.40 5.88
C GLY A 147 19.37 -18.26 4.37
N PHE A 148 19.59 -17.05 3.82
CA PHE A 148 19.77 -16.88 2.38
C PHE A 148 20.95 -17.71 1.85
N TRP A 149 22.14 -17.58 2.45
CA TRP A 149 23.34 -18.30 2.00
C TRP A 149 23.16 -19.82 2.12
N HIS A 150 22.49 -20.26 3.18
CA HIS A 150 22.13 -21.67 3.35
C HIS A 150 21.15 -22.15 2.26
N ARG A 151 20.10 -21.38 1.94
CA ARG A 151 19.14 -21.72 0.87
C ARG A 151 19.79 -21.68 -0.50
N PHE A 152 20.65 -20.69 -0.77
CA PHE A 152 21.40 -20.57 -2.01
C PHE A 152 22.32 -21.78 -2.21
N GLY A 153 23.08 -22.16 -1.17
CA GLY A 153 23.86 -23.39 -1.18
C GLY A 153 22.99 -24.62 -1.49
N ARG A 154 21.84 -24.77 -0.82
CA ARG A 154 20.91 -25.87 -1.10
C ARG A 154 20.37 -25.87 -2.53
N HIS A 155 20.14 -24.69 -3.13
CA HIS A 155 19.73 -24.58 -4.53
C HIS A 155 20.84 -25.04 -5.48
N ILE A 156 22.07 -24.55 -5.28
CA ILE A 156 23.26 -24.96 -6.06
C ILE A 156 23.49 -26.48 -5.97
N PHE A 157 23.33 -27.07 -4.79
CA PHE A 157 23.43 -28.52 -4.57
C PHE A 157 22.16 -29.31 -4.91
N ARG A 158 21.18 -28.70 -5.61
CA ARG A 158 19.91 -29.33 -6.05
C ARG A 158 19.06 -29.94 -4.92
N LYS A 159 19.27 -29.52 -3.67
CA LYS A 159 18.50 -29.91 -2.47
C LYS A 159 17.29 -29.00 -2.21
N GLN A 160 17.08 -27.99 -3.07
CA GLN A 160 15.94 -27.09 -3.10
C GLN A 160 15.71 -26.64 -4.56
N LYS A 161 14.47 -26.73 -5.05
CA LYS A 161 14.14 -26.39 -6.44
C LYS A 161 14.08 -24.88 -6.68
N GLU A 162 13.60 -24.12 -5.71
CA GLU A 162 13.37 -22.68 -5.83
C GLU A 162 14.65 -21.88 -5.54
N PHE A 163 14.90 -20.88 -6.38
CA PHE A 163 15.95 -19.89 -6.16
C PHE A 163 15.55 -18.94 -5.03
N PRO A 164 16.36 -18.78 -3.97
CA PRO A 164 16.00 -17.92 -2.85
C PRO A 164 15.95 -16.45 -3.28
N SER A 165 14.94 -15.72 -2.82
CA SER A 165 14.86 -14.29 -3.10
C SER A 165 15.91 -13.54 -2.27
N PRO A 166 16.70 -12.62 -2.86
CA PRO A 166 17.68 -11.80 -2.13
C PRO A 166 16.96 -10.70 -1.33
N LEU A 167 16.26 -11.09 -0.28
CA LEU A 167 15.45 -10.22 0.59
C LEU A 167 16.27 -9.37 1.58
N PHE A 168 17.57 -9.25 1.37
CA PHE A 168 18.48 -8.59 2.29
C PHE A 168 18.06 -7.14 2.56
N LEU A 169 18.01 -6.77 3.85
CA LEU A 169 17.81 -5.40 4.33
C LEU A 169 16.48 -4.73 3.90
N ARG A 170 15.52 -5.49 3.36
CA ARG A 170 14.19 -4.98 3.00
C ARG A 170 13.26 -5.01 4.22
N SER A 171 12.51 -3.93 4.44
CA SER A 171 11.51 -3.92 5.51
C SER A 171 10.35 -4.86 5.20
N LYS A 172 9.70 -5.37 6.25
CA LYS A 172 8.51 -6.21 6.11
C LYS A 172 7.41 -5.45 5.36
N LEU A 173 7.15 -4.21 5.76
CA LEU A 173 6.15 -3.34 5.11
C LEU A 173 6.40 -3.16 3.61
N PHE A 174 7.65 -2.93 3.21
CA PHE A 174 7.99 -2.78 1.80
C PHE A 174 7.57 -4.00 0.98
N LEU A 175 7.90 -5.20 1.46
CA LEU A 175 7.59 -6.45 0.78
C LEU A 175 6.08 -6.75 0.79
N LEU A 176 5.38 -6.39 1.87
CA LEU A 176 3.93 -6.54 1.94
C LEU A 176 3.20 -5.63 0.96
N LEU A 177 3.61 -4.36 0.84
CA LEU A 177 3.04 -3.42 -0.12
C LEU A 177 3.33 -3.85 -1.56
N ALA A 178 4.57 -4.23 -1.86
CA ALA A 178 4.96 -4.68 -3.21
C ALA A 178 4.21 -5.94 -3.67
N CYS A 179 3.74 -6.77 -2.74
CA CYS A 179 2.99 -7.99 -3.04
C CYS A 179 1.47 -7.88 -2.78
N GLY A 180 0.97 -6.75 -2.28
CA GLY A 180 -0.44 -6.58 -1.91
C GLY A 180 -0.92 -7.54 -0.81
N TRP A 181 -0.08 -7.80 0.21
CA TRP A 181 -0.35 -8.81 1.25
C TRP A 181 -0.48 -8.25 2.67
N THR A 182 -0.49 -6.95 2.84
CA THR A 182 -0.71 -6.27 4.13
C THR A 182 -1.95 -6.79 4.88
N SER A 183 -3.09 -6.97 4.20
CA SER A 183 -4.36 -7.46 4.77
C SER A 183 -4.27 -8.87 5.38
N ARG A 184 -3.20 -9.62 5.07
CA ARG A 184 -2.95 -10.97 5.58
C ARG A 184 -1.88 -11.03 6.68
N TYR A 185 -0.86 -10.18 6.62
CA TYR A 185 0.35 -10.28 7.46
C TYR A 185 0.66 -9.03 8.31
N ALA A 186 -0.18 -8.00 8.20
CA ALA A 186 -0.07 -6.74 8.95
C ALA A 186 -1.48 -6.19 9.24
N ILE A 187 -2.31 -7.00 9.90
CA ILE A 187 -3.67 -6.56 10.27
C ILE A 187 -3.63 -5.63 11.48
N THR A 188 -4.56 -4.69 11.52
CA THR A 188 -4.73 -3.72 12.60
C THR A 188 -5.80 -4.15 13.62
N GLY A 189 -6.67 -5.07 13.22
CA GLY A 189 -7.85 -5.48 14.00
C GLY A 189 -9.03 -4.50 13.87
N GLN A 190 -8.88 -3.42 13.11
CA GLN A 190 -9.91 -2.40 12.89
C GLN A 190 -10.59 -2.50 11.53
N GLU A 191 -10.16 -3.42 10.66
CA GLU A 191 -10.63 -3.54 9.27
C GLU A 191 -12.15 -3.73 9.21
N LYS A 192 -12.69 -4.66 10.02
CA LYS A 192 -14.14 -4.91 10.06
C LYS A 192 -14.92 -3.67 10.51
N ALA A 193 -14.45 -2.98 11.56
CA ALA A 193 -15.10 -1.78 12.07
C ALA A 193 -15.05 -0.62 11.07
N LEU A 194 -13.94 -0.50 10.33
CA LEU A 194 -13.79 0.50 9.27
C LEU A 194 -14.75 0.21 8.11
N THR A 195 -14.82 -1.05 7.66
CA THR A 195 -15.79 -1.49 6.65
C THR A 195 -17.22 -1.11 7.06
N GLU A 196 -17.64 -1.43 8.29
CA GLU A 196 -18.98 -1.11 8.79
C GLU A 196 -19.27 0.41 8.81
N ARG A 197 -18.27 1.25 9.09
CA ARG A 197 -18.41 2.72 9.05
C ARG A 197 -18.53 3.23 7.61
N ILE A 198 -17.69 2.74 6.71
CA ILE A 198 -17.70 3.13 5.29
C ILE A 198 -19.02 2.77 4.62
N MET A 199 -19.59 1.61 4.96
CA MET A 199 -20.84 1.15 4.36
C MET A 199 -22.05 2.07 4.64
N ARG A 200 -21.95 2.97 5.62
CA ARG A 200 -22.96 3.98 5.94
C ARG A 200 -22.94 5.19 5.01
N TYR A 201 -21.86 5.40 4.27
CA TYR A 201 -21.79 6.48 3.31
C TYR A 201 -22.72 6.21 2.11
N PRO A 202 -23.31 7.26 1.51
CA PRO A 202 -23.98 7.12 0.23
C PRO A 202 -22.99 6.72 -0.86
N ASP A 203 -23.50 6.02 -1.88
CA ASP A 203 -22.70 5.55 -3.00
C ASP A 203 -22.02 6.73 -3.74
N GLY A 204 -20.75 6.56 -4.08
CA GLY A 204 -19.90 7.54 -4.75
C GLY A 204 -19.56 8.78 -3.90
N LYS A 205 -19.86 8.79 -2.59
CA LYS A 205 -19.63 9.96 -1.72
C LYS A 205 -18.48 9.80 -0.73
N LEU A 206 -17.94 8.60 -0.53
CA LEU A 206 -16.75 8.43 0.32
C LEU A 206 -15.55 9.06 -0.37
N GLN A 207 -14.84 9.96 0.32
CA GLN A 207 -13.66 10.64 -0.20
C GLN A 207 -12.45 10.28 0.67
N LEU A 208 -11.23 10.51 0.19
CA LEU A 208 -9.99 10.18 0.91
C LEU A 208 -9.99 10.65 2.38
N HIS A 209 -10.46 11.87 2.64
CA HIS A 209 -10.50 12.41 4.00
C HIS A 209 -11.53 11.71 4.90
N HIS A 210 -12.63 11.18 4.35
CA HIS A 210 -13.60 10.38 5.08
C HIS A 210 -12.98 9.05 5.53
N MET A 211 -12.31 8.35 4.62
CA MET A 211 -11.57 7.12 4.93
C MET A 211 -10.49 7.36 5.98
N PHE A 212 -9.70 8.43 5.81
CA PHE A 212 -8.71 8.85 6.81
C PHE A 212 -9.37 9.11 8.17
N MET A 213 -10.45 9.90 8.21
CA MET A 213 -11.14 10.26 9.45
C MET A 213 -11.67 9.04 10.20
N GLU A 214 -12.41 8.15 9.50
CA GLU A 214 -13.00 6.97 10.13
C GLU A 214 -11.91 6.04 10.69
N SER A 215 -10.85 5.82 9.92
CA SER A 215 -9.71 5.02 10.36
C SER A 215 -8.92 5.68 11.50
N TYR A 216 -8.78 7.01 11.47
CA TYR A 216 -8.07 7.80 12.47
C TYR A 216 -8.72 7.69 13.85
N VAL A 217 -10.06 7.75 13.88
CA VAL A 217 -10.85 7.59 15.10
C VAL A 217 -10.72 6.17 15.64
N LEU A 218 -10.85 5.15 14.79
CA LEU A 218 -10.71 3.75 15.19
C LEU A 218 -9.33 3.46 15.78
N ASN A 219 -8.28 4.03 15.19
CA ASN A 219 -6.90 3.83 15.59
C ASN A 219 -6.40 4.86 16.62
N ARG A 220 -7.29 5.67 17.19
CA ARG A 220 -7.00 6.64 18.27
C ARG A 220 -5.79 7.53 17.97
N GLY A 221 -5.67 7.96 16.71
CA GLY A 221 -4.61 8.86 16.28
C GLY A 221 -3.27 8.21 15.93
N ASN A 222 -3.14 6.89 15.99
CA ASN A 222 -1.96 6.20 15.45
C ASN A 222 -2.01 6.26 13.91
N ILE A 223 -1.17 7.11 13.31
CA ILE A 223 -1.19 7.42 11.87
C ILE A 223 -0.73 6.24 11.02
N TYR A 224 0.26 5.46 11.47
CA TYR A 224 0.65 4.23 10.77
C TYR A 224 -0.54 3.26 10.66
N LEU A 225 -1.18 2.95 11.79
CA LEU A 225 -2.33 2.04 11.79
C LEU A 225 -3.53 2.64 11.07
N THR A 226 -3.71 3.97 11.13
CA THR A 226 -4.76 4.70 10.39
C THR A 226 -4.63 4.43 8.89
N MET A 227 -3.43 4.61 8.34
CA MET A 227 -3.20 4.40 6.91
C MET A 227 -3.24 2.91 6.54
N LEU A 228 -2.69 2.04 7.39
CA LEU A 228 -2.68 0.59 7.19
C LEU A 228 -4.09 -0.01 7.22
N THR A 229 -4.96 0.40 8.14
CA THR A 229 -6.34 -0.11 8.20
C THR A 229 -7.10 0.25 6.92
N ALA A 230 -6.94 1.49 6.45
CA ALA A 230 -7.54 1.93 5.20
C ALA A 230 -7.02 1.10 4.02
N GLU A 231 -5.69 0.94 3.92
CA GLU A 231 -5.05 0.13 2.89
C GLU A 231 -5.54 -1.32 2.93
N ASN A 232 -5.59 -1.96 4.11
CA ASN A 232 -6.03 -3.35 4.28
C ASN A 232 -7.49 -3.56 3.81
N VAL A 233 -8.39 -2.62 4.12
CA VAL A 233 -9.80 -2.67 3.67
C VAL A 233 -9.90 -2.55 2.15
N LEU A 234 -9.03 -1.75 1.52
CA LEU A 234 -9.05 -1.49 0.08
C LEU A 234 -8.26 -2.53 -0.75
N ALA A 235 -7.24 -3.14 -0.14
CA ALA A 235 -6.38 -4.18 -0.72
C ALA A 235 -6.93 -5.60 -0.48
N GLY A 236 -8.20 -5.74 -0.10
CA GLY A 236 -8.86 -7.03 0.10
C GLY A 236 -8.75 -7.91 -1.15
N ASP A 237 -8.03 -9.03 -1.00
CA ASP A 237 -7.55 -9.96 -2.05
C ASP A 237 -7.54 -9.37 -3.48
N PRO A 238 -6.45 -8.73 -3.93
CA PRO A 238 -6.41 -8.08 -5.24
C PRO A 238 -6.63 -9.06 -6.40
N TYR A 239 -6.57 -10.37 -6.15
CA TYR A 239 -6.80 -11.44 -7.12
C TYR A 239 -8.24 -11.99 -7.11
N ARG A 240 -9.16 -11.38 -6.34
CA ARG A 240 -10.58 -11.81 -6.31
C ARG A 240 -11.24 -11.51 -7.66
N VAL A 241 -11.77 -12.55 -8.30
CA VAL A 241 -12.34 -12.45 -9.67
C VAL A 241 -13.55 -11.51 -9.75
N ASP A 242 -14.31 -11.35 -8.65
CA ASP A 242 -15.47 -10.48 -8.53
C ASP A 242 -15.18 -9.22 -7.69
N ARG A 243 -13.91 -8.78 -7.62
CA ARG A 243 -13.52 -7.56 -6.88
C ARG A 243 -14.33 -6.34 -7.29
N GLU A 244 -14.67 -6.23 -8.58
CA GLU A 244 -15.51 -5.17 -9.14
C GLU A 244 -16.94 -5.10 -8.56
N ASN A 245 -17.42 -6.20 -7.97
CA ASN A 245 -18.73 -6.30 -7.33
C ASN A 245 -18.68 -6.00 -5.82
N ASP A 246 -17.51 -5.68 -5.26
CA ASP A 246 -17.39 -5.42 -3.84
C ASP A 246 -18.23 -4.20 -3.42
N PRO A 247 -19.10 -4.33 -2.39
CA PRO A 247 -19.95 -3.23 -1.94
C PRO A 247 -19.18 -1.96 -1.55
N ILE A 248 -17.95 -2.07 -1.05
CA ILE A 248 -17.15 -0.89 -0.68
C ILE A 248 -16.84 -0.06 -1.94
N GLN A 249 -16.68 -0.66 -3.13
CA GLN A 249 -16.32 0.04 -4.36
C GLN A 249 -17.37 1.08 -4.73
N LYS A 250 -18.64 0.71 -4.55
CA LYS A 250 -19.79 1.57 -4.80
C LYS A 250 -19.79 2.79 -3.89
N LYS A 251 -19.14 2.73 -2.73
CA LYS A 251 -19.04 3.86 -1.79
C LYS A 251 -17.99 4.88 -2.22
N LEU A 252 -16.93 4.43 -2.88
CA LEU A 252 -15.76 5.24 -3.20
C LEU A 252 -16.07 6.31 -4.25
N ALA A 253 -15.74 7.56 -3.95
CA ALA A 253 -15.65 8.60 -4.97
C ALA A 253 -14.56 8.25 -5.98
N TYR A 254 -14.79 8.62 -7.23
CA TYR A 254 -13.84 8.36 -8.31
C TYR A 254 -12.62 9.27 -8.17
N LEU A 255 -11.42 8.67 -8.04
CA LEU A 255 -10.16 9.43 -7.90
C LEU A 255 -9.40 9.58 -9.21
N ARG A 256 -9.86 8.93 -10.28
CA ARG A 256 -9.20 8.93 -11.59
C ARG A 256 -9.80 10.01 -12.48
N HIS A 257 -8.94 10.74 -13.19
CA HIS A 257 -9.30 11.70 -14.25
C HIS A 257 -8.83 11.17 -15.61
N ASP A 258 -9.21 9.94 -15.98
CA ASP A 258 -8.83 9.32 -17.26
C ASP A 258 -9.94 8.64 -18.06
N SER A 259 -11.08 8.35 -17.43
CA SER A 259 -12.23 7.74 -18.11
C SER A 259 -13.58 8.25 -17.58
N VAL A 260 -14.64 8.04 -18.37
CA VAL A 260 -15.98 7.81 -17.78
C VAL A 260 -15.81 6.66 -16.80
N GLN A 261 -16.36 6.71 -15.60
CA GLN A 261 -16.13 5.75 -14.51
C GLN A 261 -16.13 4.29 -15.02
N MET A 262 -14.96 3.78 -15.39
CA MET A 262 -14.76 2.49 -16.07
C MET A 262 -13.52 1.85 -15.44
N GLY A 263 -13.67 0.61 -14.97
CA GLY A 263 -12.60 -0.14 -14.31
C GLY A 263 -12.60 -0.04 -12.77
N ASP A 264 -11.58 -0.66 -12.18
CA ASP A 264 -11.44 -0.80 -10.72
C ASP A 264 -10.98 0.53 -10.07
N ASN A 265 -11.86 1.14 -9.26
CA ASN A 265 -11.52 2.33 -8.47
C ASN A 265 -10.71 1.95 -7.22
N TYR A 266 -10.65 0.67 -6.81
CA TYR A 266 -9.84 0.25 -5.66
C TYR A 266 -8.36 0.47 -5.88
N GLY A 267 -7.85 0.18 -7.09
CA GLY A 267 -6.47 0.43 -7.49
C GLY A 267 -5.97 1.77 -6.98
N ALA A 268 -6.61 2.82 -7.46
CA ALA A 268 -6.36 4.20 -7.06
C ALA A 268 -6.32 4.40 -5.53
N TRP A 269 -7.26 3.82 -4.80
CA TRP A 269 -7.40 4.02 -3.37
C TRP A 269 -6.32 3.28 -2.56
N TYR A 270 -6.14 1.96 -2.75
CA TYR A 270 -5.14 1.24 -1.93
C TYR A 270 -3.71 1.68 -2.27
N HIS A 271 -3.42 2.01 -3.53
CA HIS A 271 -2.13 2.57 -3.92
C HIS A 271 -1.83 3.90 -3.20
N PHE A 272 -2.81 4.81 -3.16
CA PHE A 272 -2.68 6.08 -2.44
C PHE A 272 -2.38 5.87 -0.95
N PHE A 273 -3.16 5.02 -0.27
CA PHE A 273 -2.98 4.77 1.16
C PHE A 273 -1.69 3.99 1.46
N GLY A 274 -1.35 2.97 0.68
CA GLY A 274 -0.15 2.16 0.85
C GLY A 274 1.13 2.94 0.65
N ILE A 275 1.25 3.70 -0.45
CA ILE A 275 2.44 4.51 -0.71
C ILE A 275 2.48 5.74 0.22
N GLY A 276 1.34 6.35 0.52
CA GLY A 276 1.24 7.41 1.52
C GLY A 276 1.73 6.95 2.88
N MET A 277 1.28 5.77 3.35
CA MET A 277 1.79 5.14 4.57
C MET A 277 3.29 4.93 4.51
N TYR A 278 3.82 4.32 3.44
CA TYR A 278 5.24 4.05 3.31
C TYR A 278 6.08 5.34 3.38
N ALA A 279 5.65 6.41 2.72
CA ALA A 279 6.31 7.71 2.76
C ALA A 279 6.18 8.41 4.14
N ILE A 280 5.10 8.16 4.89
CA ILE A 280 4.98 8.63 6.28
C ILE A 280 6.00 7.94 7.18
N VAL A 281 6.15 6.62 7.09
CA VAL A 281 7.02 5.86 8.01
C VAL A 281 8.50 5.86 7.57
N ARG A 282 8.79 5.80 6.27
CA ARG A 282 10.16 5.78 5.73
C ARG A 282 10.61 7.13 5.21
N THR A 283 11.74 7.63 5.69
CA THR A 283 12.33 8.89 5.23
C THR A 283 13.10 8.62 3.94
N GLY A 284 12.62 9.15 2.81
CA GLY A 284 13.31 9.05 1.52
C GLY A 284 12.85 10.11 0.53
N LEU A 285 13.54 10.20 -0.61
CA LEU A 285 13.03 10.95 -1.76
C LEU A 285 11.74 10.29 -2.26
N VAL A 286 10.75 11.09 -2.65
CA VAL A 286 9.46 10.64 -3.21
C VAL A 286 9.66 9.62 -4.32
N SER A 287 10.63 9.87 -5.20
CA SER A 287 11.01 8.97 -6.30
C SER A 287 11.51 7.60 -5.85
N ARG A 288 12.16 7.51 -4.68
CA ARG A 288 12.67 6.24 -4.16
C ARG A 288 11.54 5.39 -3.59
N SER A 289 10.55 5.99 -2.93
CA SER A 289 9.38 5.26 -2.42
C SER A 289 8.52 4.68 -3.54
N VAL A 290 8.28 5.49 -4.57
CA VAL A 290 7.53 5.12 -5.77
C VAL A 290 8.29 4.05 -6.56
N ALA A 291 9.56 4.30 -6.91
CA ALA A 291 10.38 3.36 -7.67
C ALA A 291 10.66 2.04 -6.92
N GLU A 292 10.83 2.06 -5.59
CA GLU A 292 11.03 0.83 -4.82
C GLU A 292 9.78 -0.06 -4.90
N ILE A 293 8.57 0.51 -4.74
CA ILE A 293 7.32 -0.27 -4.73
C ILE A 293 6.93 -0.69 -6.15
N GLU A 294 6.98 0.22 -7.13
CA GLU A 294 6.62 -0.06 -8.53
C GLU A 294 7.60 -1.02 -9.22
N SER A 295 8.90 -0.97 -8.91
CA SER A 295 9.89 -1.87 -9.55
C SER A 295 9.69 -3.34 -9.20
N LEU A 296 9.04 -3.65 -8.08
CA LEU A 296 8.62 -5.01 -7.72
C LEU A 296 7.15 -5.26 -8.07
N GLY A 297 6.25 -4.31 -7.85
CA GLY A 297 4.81 -4.45 -8.16
C GLY A 297 4.54 -4.67 -9.65
N SER A 298 5.15 -3.87 -10.54
CA SER A 298 5.01 -4.01 -12.01
C SER A 298 5.61 -5.30 -12.60
N LEU A 299 6.38 -6.06 -11.80
CA LEU A 299 6.83 -7.40 -12.18
C LEU A 299 5.77 -8.48 -11.86
N PHE A 300 4.78 -8.19 -11.02
CA PHE A 300 3.73 -9.12 -10.59
C PHE A 300 2.33 -8.74 -11.06
N LEU A 301 2.06 -7.46 -11.27
CA LEU A 301 0.73 -6.91 -11.47
C LEU A 301 0.80 -5.93 -12.64
N GLU A 302 0.19 -6.37 -13.74
CA GLU A 302 -0.29 -5.57 -14.87
C GLU A 302 0.75 -4.67 -15.56
N GLY A 303 0.42 -4.20 -16.75
CA GLY A 303 1.32 -3.41 -17.59
C GLY A 303 1.63 -2.04 -16.98
N ARG A 304 2.42 -1.22 -17.68
CA ARG A 304 2.63 0.18 -17.28
C ARG A 304 1.32 0.98 -17.40
N ASP A 305 0.58 1.18 -16.30
CA ASP A 305 -0.52 2.15 -16.19
C ASP A 305 0.02 3.52 -15.73
N LYS A 306 0.03 4.50 -16.64
CA LYS A 306 0.54 5.86 -16.40
C LYS A 306 -0.24 6.61 -15.32
N GLN A 307 -1.47 6.20 -15.00
CA GLN A 307 -2.26 6.86 -13.96
C GLN A 307 -2.07 6.20 -12.59
N GLU A 308 -1.74 4.91 -12.54
CA GLU A 308 -1.24 4.29 -11.31
C GLU A 308 0.04 4.98 -10.84
N ASP A 309 1.00 5.20 -11.75
CA ASP A 309 2.23 5.99 -11.52
C ASP A 309 1.92 7.38 -10.93
N TYR A 310 0.84 8.00 -11.42
CA TYR A 310 0.40 9.32 -10.98
C TYR A 310 -0.14 9.29 -9.55
N ILE A 311 -1.04 8.34 -9.24
CA ILE A 311 -1.62 8.18 -7.91
C ILE A 311 -0.54 7.80 -6.90
N ASN A 312 0.37 6.92 -7.29
CA ASN A 312 1.53 6.52 -6.50
C ASN A 312 2.38 7.74 -6.12
N ARG A 313 2.69 8.60 -7.10
CA ARG A 313 3.40 9.86 -6.86
C ARG A 313 2.67 10.78 -5.89
N TYR A 314 1.35 10.91 -6.03
CA TYR A 314 0.55 11.81 -5.17
C TYR A 314 0.42 11.26 -3.75
N GLY A 315 0.25 9.95 -3.58
CA GLY A 315 0.35 9.27 -2.29
C GLY A 315 1.70 9.54 -1.62
N ALA A 316 2.81 9.44 -2.35
CA ALA A 316 4.14 9.70 -1.81
C ALA A 316 4.36 11.18 -1.42
N ILE A 317 3.85 12.14 -2.21
CA ILE A 317 3.89 13.57 -1.86
C ILE A 317 3.05 13.83 -0.61
N PHE A 318 1.83 13.29 -0.55
CA PHE A 318 0.95 13.36 0.62
C PHE A 318 1.68 12.85 1.85
N GLY A 319 2.20 11.62 1.81
CA GLY A 319 2.83 11.01 2.97
C GLY A 319 4.04 11.80 3.48
N LYS A 320 4.85 12.35 2.57
CA LYS A 320 5.97 13.25 2.93
C LYS A 320 5.49 14.53 3.62
N LYS A 321 4.48 15.20 3.06
CA LYS A 321 3.91 16.44 3.64
C LYS A 321 3.22 16.18 4.97
N PHE A 322 2.48 15.08 5.08
CA PHE A 322 1.81 14.66 6.31
C PHE A 322 2.82 14.37 7.41
N ARG A 323 3.90 13.63 7.10
CA ARG A 323 4.98 13.39 8.06
C ARG A 323 5.61 14.69 8.54
N LYS A 324 5.87 15.64 7.63
CA LYS A 324 6.41 16.96 7.99
C LYS A 324 5.44 17.69 8.92
N MET A 325 4.14 17.69 8.61
CA MET A 325 3.11 18.28 9.47
C MET A 325 3.10 17.68 10.88
N LEU A 326 3.27 16.36 11.00
CA LEU A 326 3.39 15.69 12.31
C LEU A 326 4.67 16.07 13.04
N LYS A 327 5.82 16.03 12.37
CA LYS A 327 7.13 16.33 12.97
C LYS A 327 7.26 17.77 13.43
N ASP A 328 6.76 18.70 12.62
CA ASP A 328 6.81 20.13 12.89
C ASP A 328 5.65 20.57 13.80
N GLU A 329 4.79 19.62 14.20
CA GLU A 329 3.58 19.84 14.98
C GLU A 329 2.65 20.92 14.41
N THR A 330 2.73 21.20 13.11
CA THR A 330 1.89 22.23 12.46
C THR A 330 0.43 21.82 12.41
N TRP A 331 0.14 20.53 12.65
CA TRP A 331 -1.22 20.06 12.88
C TRP A 331 -1.88 20.73 14.08
N GLN A 332 -1.14 21.31 15.04
CA GLN A 332 -1.72 22.04 16.19
C GLN A 332 -2.17 23.45 15.83
N LYS A 333 -1.74 23.99 14.68
CA LYS A 333 -1.99 25.39 14.31
C LYS A 333 -3.33 25.51 13.57
N PRO A 334 -4.24 26.43 13.96
CA PRO A 334 -5.47 26.69 13.21
C PRO A 334 -5.18 27.00 11.74
N LEU A 335 -6.07 26.58 10.83
CA LEU A 335 -5.99 26.93 9.41
C LEU A 335 -6.13 28.44 9.19
N MET A 336 -5.27 29.01 8.35
CA MET A 336 -5.41 30.39 7.87
C MET A 336 -6.60 30.50 6.91
N LEU A 337 -7.12 31.71 6.71
CA LEU A 337 -8.32 31.95 5.89
C LEU A 337 -8.15 31.54 4.42
N ASP A 338 -6.92 31.58 3.91
CA ASP A 338 -6.54 31.19 2.55
C ASP A 338 -6.19 29.70 2.42
N GLU A 339 -6.04 28.97 3.53
CA GLU A 339 -5.75 27.53 3.56
C GLU A 339 -7.03 26.71 3.28
N ARG A 340 -7.34 26.55 2.00
CA ARG A 340 -8.49 25.78 1.50
C ARG A 340 -8.42 24.29 1.85
N THR A 341 -9.59 23.65 1.95
CA THR A 341 -9.73 22.20 2.26
C THR A 341 -10.50 21.40 1.19
N ASP A 342 -11.01 22.06 0.15
CA ASP A 342 -11.64 21.43 -1.01
C ASP A 342 -10.57 20.92 -1.98
N TYR A 343 -10.11 19.69 -1.73
CA TYR A 343 -8.98 19.10 -2.46
C TYR A 343 -9.38 18.31 -3.71
N MET A 344 -10.62 17.82 -3.78
CA MET A 344 -11.12 17.10 -4.96
C MET A 344 -11.34 18.11 -6.07
N LEU A 345 -10.55 18.00 -7.14
CA LEU A 345 -10.67 18.89 -8.30
C LEU A 345 -11.76 18.37 -9.24
N PRO A 346 -12.49 19.26 -9.96
CA PRO A 346 -13.52 18.83 -10.90
C PRO A 346 -12.94 17.90 -11.98
N ASN A 347 -13.62 16.78 -12.25
CA ASN A 347 -13.25 15.89 -13.35
C ASN A 347 -13.80 16.43 -14.67
N PRO A 348 -12.97 16.94 -15.60
CA PRO A 348 -13.43 17.51 -16.86
C PRO A 348 -14.23 16.51 -17.71
N ALA A 349 -13.95 15.21 -17.57
CA ALA A 349 -14.65 14.15 -18.29
C ALA A 349 -16.09 13.90 -17.79
N LEU A 350 -16.43 14.37 -16.58
CA LEU A 350 -17.77 14.24 -16.00
C LEU A 350 -18.60 15.55 -16.09
N VAL A 351 -18.01 16.66 -16.55
CA VAL A 351 -18.69 17.95 -16.67
C VAL A 351 -19.69 17.98 -17.84
N ASN A 352 -19.51 17.12 -18.84
CA ASN A 352 -20.37 17.10 -20.03
C ASN A 352 -21.67 16.27 -19.89
N ASP A 353 -21.85 15.52 -18.80
CA ASP A 353 -23.05 14.71 -18.56
C ASP A 353 -24.18 15.48 -17.82
N GLY A 354 -24.37 16.76 -18.17
CA GLY A 354 -25.71 17.36 -18.03
C GLY A 354 -25.89 18.66 -17.24
N LYS A 355 -24.90 19.55 -17.10
CA LYS A 355 -25.17 20.94 -16.69
C LYS A 355 -24.36 21.97 -17.47
N VAL A 356 -25.08 22.61 -18.41
CA VAL A 356 -24.92 23.95 -19.02
C VAL A 356 -23.55 24.61 -18.80
N SER A 357 -22.72 24.65 -19.86
CA SER A 357 -21.65 25.63 -19.96
C SER A 357 -22.26 27.04 -19.89
N PRO A 358 -21.80 27.95 -19.01
CA PRO A 358 -22.26 29.32 -19.07
C PRO A 358 -21.88 29.89 -20.45
N GLU A 359 -22.89 30.40 -21.16
CA GLU A 359 -22.67 31.14 -22.40
C GLU A 359 -21.60 32.20 -22.15
N LYS A 360 -20.54 32.15 -22.94
CA LYS A 360 -19.62 33.28 -23.03
C LYS A 360 -20.42 34.43 -23.62
N GLU A 361 -20.83 35.37 -22.78
CA GLU A 361 -21.22 36.69 -23.22
C GLU A 361 -20.08 37.26 -24.06
N LYS A 362 -20.37 37.46 -25.34
CA LYS A 362 -19.52 38.22 -26.25
C LYS A 362 -19.71 39.69 -25.91
N HIS A 363 -18.67 40.32 -25.40
CA HIS A 363 -18.48 41.76 -25.48
C HIS A 363 -17.41 42.06 -26.53
#